data_AF-A0A2R6LPM9-F1
#
_entry.id   AF-A0A2R6LPM9-F1
#
_cell.length_a   1.000
_cell.length_b   1.000
_cell.length_c   1.000
_cell.angle_alpha   90.00
_cell.angle_beta   90.00
_cell.angle_gamma   90.00
#
_symmetry.space_group_name_H-M   'P 1'
#
loop_
_entity.id
_entity.type
_entity.pdbx_description
1 polymer ?
#
loop_
_entity_poly.entity_id
_entity_poly.type
_entity_poly.pdbx_seq_one_letter_code
_entity_poly.pdbx_strand_id
1 'polypeptide(L)' 'MATDHDERAELLAERTVLKQREAEVQALKEAGRTHAEIAETLDLSKSTIDEYSRRINDRLVRAEATLDEIEQ' A
#
# COMPACT_ATOMS: atom_id res chain seq x y z
N MET A 1 -10.49 9.14 -16.85
CA MET A 1 -10.68 9.68 -15.48
C MET A 1 -9.78 8.82 -14.62
N ALA A 2 -8.70 9.38 -14.08
CA ALA A 2 -7.89 8.66 -13.08
C ALA A 2 -8.81 8.38 -11.90
N THR A 3 -8.83 7.15 -11.43
CA THR A 3 -9.70 6.75 -10.34
C THR A 3 -9.11 7.35 -9.06
N ASP A 4 -9.94 7.73 -8.08
CA ASP A 4 -9.49 8.33 -6.81
C ASP A 4 -8.34 7.55 -6.12
N HIS A 5 -8.31 6.22 -6.33
CA HIS A 5 -7.24 5.36 -5.83
C HIS A 5 -5.91 5.47 -6.59
N ASP A 6 -5.89 5.86 -7.86
CA ASP A 6 -4.68 5.99 -8.67
C ASP A 6 -3.84 7.19 -8.18
N GLU A 7 -4.49 8.35 -7.99
CA GLU A 7 -3.85 9.54 -7.42
C GLU A 7 -3.35 9.26 -5.99
N ARG A 8 -4.15 8.57 -5.18
CA ARG A 8 -3.75 8.17 -3.84
C ARG A 8 -2.55 7.22 -3.85
N ALA A 9 -2.51 6.27 -4.78
CA ALA A 9 -1.40 5.34 -4.94
C ALA A 9 -0.10 6.06 -5.36
N GLU A 10 -0.18 7.02 -6.28
CA GLU A 10 0.97 7.85 -6.67
C GLU A 10 1.52 8.62 -5.48
N LEU A 11 0.66 9.30 -4.71
CA LEU A 11 1.07 10.03 -3.51
C LEU A 11 1.75 9.11 -2.48
N LEU A 12 1.23 7.91 -2.26
CA LEU A 12 1.82 6.93 -1.36
C LEU A 12 3.18 6.43 -1.88
N ALA A 13 3.31 6.16 -3.17
CA ALA A 13 4.56 5.71 -3.77
C ALA A 13 5.65 6.80 -3.72
N GLU A 14 5.28 8.08 -3.89
CA GLU A 14 6.22 9.20 -3.86
C GLU A 14 6.63 9.60 -2.44
N ARG A 15 5.69 9.57 -1.50
CA ARG A 15 5.90 10.13 -0.15
C ARG A 15 6.26 9.10 0.91
N THR A 16 6.26 7.83 0.55
CA THR A 16 6.57 6.73 1.48
C THR A 16 7.58 5.76 0.87
N VAL A 17 7.91 4.72 1.62
CA VAL A 17 8.80 3.62 1.19
C VAL A 17 8.06 2.52 0.39
N LEU A 18 6.79 2.74 0.04
CA LEU A 18 5.99 1.78 -0.72
C LEU A 18 6.33 1.83 -2.21
N LYS A 19 6.29 0.67 -2.88
CA LYS A 19 6.39 0.62 -4.36
C LYS A 19 5.02 0.92 -4.96
N GLN A 20 4.98 1.29 -6.24
CA GLN A 20 3.74 1.57 -6.98
C GLN A 20 2.63 0.54 -6.73
N ARG A 21 2.91 -0.76 -6.92
CA ARG A 21 1.92 -1.84 -6.70
C ARG A 21 1.47 -1.99 -5.24
N GLU A 22 2.35 -1.70 -4.29
CA GLU A 22 2.02 -1.75 -2.87
C GLU A 22 1.20 -0.52 -2.46
N ALA A 23 1.48 0.62 -3.07
CA ALA A 23 0.74 1.85 -2.91
C ALA A 23 -0.68 1.74 -3.50
N GLU A 24 -0.85 1.08 -4.66
CA GLU A 24 -2.16 0.75 -5.24
C GLU A 24 -2.99 -0.12 -4.29
N VAL A 25 -2.40 -1.19 -3.75
CA VAL A 25 -3.08 -2.05 -2.77
C VAL A 25 -3.46 -1.28 -1.52
N GLN A 26 -2.57 -0.42 -1.02
CA GLN A 26 -2.84 0.39 0.17
C GLN A 26 -3.95 1.42 -0.08
N ALA A 27 -3.94 2.10 -1.24
CA ALA A 27 -4.97 3.07 -1.61
C ALA A 27 -6.36 2.42 -1.72
N LEU A 28 -6.45 1.25 -2.35
CA LEU A 28 -7.71 0.52 -2.44
C LEU A 28 -8.19 0.01 -1.06
N LYS A 29 -7.26 -0.34 -0.18
CA LYS A 29 -7.57 -0.74 1.21
C LYS A 29 -8.06 0.44 2.04
N GLU A 30 -7.46 1.63 1.88
CA GLU A 30 -7.95 2.88 2.49
C GLU A 30 -9.35 3.25 2.00
N ALA A 31 -9.66 2.94 0.73
CA ALA A 31 -11.01 3.08 0.15
C ALA A 31 -12.01 2.02 0.65
N GLY A 32 -11.62 1.15 1.59
CA GLY A 32 -12.48 0.15 2.22
C GLY A 32 -12.69 -1.14 1.40
N ARG A 33 -11.88 -1.37 0.35
CA ARG A 33 -11.96 -2.61 -0.45
C ARG A 33 -11.39 -3.80 0.31
N THR A 34 -12.03 -4.95 0.14
CA THR A 34 -11.53 -6.22 0.65
C THR A 34 -10.37 -6.75 -0.20
N HIS A 35 -9.55 -7.64 0.35
CA HIS A 35 -8.44 -8.24 -0.41
C HIS A 35 -8.92 -8.98 -1.68
N ALA A 36 -10.15 -9.49 -1.69
CA ALA A 36 -10.73 -10.12 -2.87
C ALA A 36 -11.05 -9.10 -3.97
N GLU A 37 -11.73 -8.00 -3.62
CA GLU A 37 -12.03 -6.92 -4.58
C GLU A 37 -10.74 -6.27 -5.10
N ILE A 38 -9.71 -6.12 -4.26
CA ILE A 38 -8.41 -5.58 -4.67
C ILE A 38 -7.73 -6.52 -5.67
N ALA A 39 -7.75 -7.83 -5.39
CA ALA A 39 -7.21 -8.85 -6.28
C ALA A 39 -7.90 -8.79 -7.65
N GLU A 40 -9.24 -8.68 -7.69
CA GLU A 40 -9.99 -8.51 -8.93
C GLU A 40 -9.69 -7.19 -9.63
N THR A 41 -9.57 -6.08 -8.89
CA THR A 41 -9.31 -4.75 -9.45
C THR A 41 -7.93 -4.65 -10.09
N LEU A 42 -6.92 -5.29 -9.49
CA LEU A 42 -5.53 -5.25 -9.96
C LEU A 42 -5.16 -6.42 -10.88
N ASP A 43 -6.09 -7.33 -11.16
CA ASP A 43 -5.86 -8.59 -11.88
C ASP A 43 -4.71 -9.41 -11.26
N LEU A 44 -4.71 -9.49 -9.93
CA LEU A 44 -3.70 -10.19 -9.13
C LEU A 44 -4.32 -11.33 -8.34
N SER A 45 -3.50 -12.29 -7.93
CA SER A 45 -3.98 -13.35 -7.03
C SER A 45 -4.18 -12.82 -5.61
N LYS A 46 -5.16 -13.35 -4.88
CA LYS A 46 -5.35 -13.03 -3.46
C LYS A 46 -4.08 -13.26 -2.64
N SER A 47 -3.33 -14.32 -2.94
CA SER A 47 -2.04 -14.61 -2.29
C SER A 47 -1.00 -13.51 -2.53
N THR A 48 -0.99 -12.89 -3.71
CA THR A 48 -0.16 -11.73 -4.02
C THR A 48 -0.58 -10.51 -3.20
N ILE A 49 -1.88 -10.26 -3.05
CA ILE A 49 -2.40 -9.16 -2.23
C ILE A 49 -2.04 -9.36 -0.74
N ASP A 50 -2.13 -10.60 -0.24
CA ASP A 50 -1.74 -10.94 1.13
C ASP A 50 -0.23 -10.79 1.36
N GLU A 51 0.59 -11.06 0.34
CA GLU A 51 2.04 -10.80 0.38
C GLU A 51 2.32 -9.28 0.39
N TYR A 52 1.70 -8.53 -0.51
CA TYR A 52 1.86 -7.07 -0.57
C TYR A 52 1.41 -6.40 0.72
N SER A 53 0.28 -6.82 1.29
CA SER A 53 -0.20 -6.33 2.60
C SER A 53 0.82 -6.56 3.71
N ARG A 54 1.47 -7.72 3.74
CA ARG A 54 2.54 -8.01 4.71
C ARG A 54 3.75 -7.11 4.49
N ARG A 55 4.21 -6.97 3.25
CA ARG A 55 5.38 -6.13 2.92
C ARG A 55 5.13 -4.64 3.19
N ILE A 56 3.91 -4.16 2.97
CA ILE A 56 3.49 -2.80 3.31
C ILE A 56 3.65 -2.59 4.81
N ASN A 57 3.10 -3.49 5.63
CA ASN A 57 3.19 -3.39 7.09
C ASN A 57 4.64 -3.42 7.59
N ASP A 58 5.45 -4.38 7.12
CA ASP A 58 6.87 -4.49 7.48
C ASP A 58 7.64 -3.20 7.19
N ARG A 59 7.32 -2.53 6.08
CA ARG A 59 7.98 -1.27 5.71
C ARG A 59 7.52 -0.09 6.55
N LEU A 60 6.23 -0.02 6.86
CA LEU A 60 5.69 1.03 7.72
C LEU A 60 6.28 0.92 9.14
N VAL A 61 6.31 -0.29 9.72
CA VAL A 61 6.91 -0.53 11.04
C VAL A 61 8.39 -0.14 11.07
N ARG A 62 9.16 -0.48 10.03
CA ARG A 62 10.58 -0.07 9.95
C ARG A 62 10.76 1.45 9.80
N ALA A 63 9.89 2.09 9.02
CA ALA A 63 9.93 3.54 8.85
C ALA A 63 9.59 4.25 10.16
N GLU A 64 8.55 3.79 10.88
CA GLU A 64 8.18 4.26 12.22
C GLU A 64 9.34 4.10 13.20
N ALA A 65 9.94 2.91 13.29
CA ALA A 65 11.11 2.68 14.12
C ALA A 65 12.31 3.58 13.77
N THR A 66 12.44 4.00 12.51
CA THR A 66 13.50 4.93 12.09
C THR A 66 13.19 6.37 12.55
N LEU A 67 11.92 6.78 12.54
CA LEU A 67 11.50 8.08 13.06
C LEU A 67 11.73 8.16 14.57
N ASP A 68 11.33 7.12 15.30
CA ASP A 68 11.54 7.02 16.77
C ASP A 68 13.02 7.16 17.15
N GLU A 69 13.95 6.65 16.35
CA GLU A 69 15.40 6.77 16.60
C GLU A 69 15.96 8.17 16.28
N ILE A 70 15.31 8.95 15.41
CA ILE A 70 15.73 10.31 15.04
C ILE A 70 15.16 11.35 16.02
N GLU A 71 14.00 11.08 16.62
CA GLU A 71 13.35 11.96 17.60
C GLU A 71 13.90 11.81 19.04
N GLN A 72 14.81 10.85 19.27
CA GLN A 72 15.55 10.64 20.53
C GLN A 72 16.85 11.45 20.60
#